data_AF-A0ABD3XVM6-F1
#
_entry.id   AF-A0ABD3XVM6-F1
#
_cell.length_a   1.000
_cell.length_b   1.000
_cell.length_c   1.000
_cell.angle_alpha   90.00
_cell.angle_beta   90.00
_cell.angle_gamma   90.00
#
_symmetry.space_group_name_H-M   'P 1'
#
loop_
_entity.id
_entity.type
_entity.pdbx_description
1 polymer ?
#
loop_
_entity_poly.entity_id
_entity_poly.type
_entity_poly.pdbx_seq_one_letter_code
_entity_poly.pdbx_strand_id
1 'polypeptide(L)'
;MDNIAIDNTQHDPRLEDLKKRIFELASHQPHWGEEKPARWIPLEEAIMKIKASGVKVAPLSLIEDINRSSSIKIEDRDELEMFLNFQHDIGMILYFNAEGLKDTIVLDPQWMIDALKSLITDHRFIEQNPTVTKEWYAFNNKGKLTHELIDAIWTKKDKPDFHDNKKYLILVMEKLHIIAKPISYTMDGKSVKKEDYYLAPCILKQKTPKEMICPKSDPAIERTSVLCFVCKGKFLPPPIFHRLVGACLTHWPIAKQNNENLIYCGCCAFDIDEYHRLTLHFLGHVIFARITIMADISHSSELCSEARQFISDNLFKITENLGQSLEFEPHIQCPDCHADSLEGMISVPRLQKEKVVCKVHAKPHTLVSQQLLKFWFDDVEQAAIEDKSGGKGIKVDETRKVPEKKLCTSRVKEKLHQTVLNRCLPNLMTFLNLGVVMVYIQQHELFDDVTIRDINEQKTTSKKILHLIEQLKQRDQDTYEKFKECLILAKREDLKKTLEEEEKKVAAEMK
;
A
#
# COMPACT_ATOMS: atom_id res chain seq x y z
N MET A 1 25.62 30.31 -3.99
CA MET A 1 25.25 30.73 -5.37
C MET A 1 23.82 31.24 -5.34
N ASP A 2 23.43 32.19 -6.19
CA ASP A 2 22.12 32.86 -6.14
C ASP A 2 20.94 31.87 -6.05
N ASN A 3 20.07 32.11 -5.07
CA ASN A 3 18.81 31.41 -4.86
C ASN A 3 17.82 31.82 -5.96
N ILE A 4 17.84 31.11 -7.09
CA ILE A 4 16.89 31.37 -8.18
C ILE A 4 15.60 30.63 -7.86
N ALA A 5 14.64 31.35 -7.28
CA ALA A 5 13.24 30.99 -7.34
C ALA A 5 12.82 31.02 -8.82
N ILE A 6 12.22 29.94 -9.31
CA ILE A 6 11.66 29.89 -10.66
C ILE A 6 10.38 30.73 -10.62
N ASP A 7 10.44 31.93 -11.18
CA ASP A 7 9.30 32.84 -11.28
C ASP A 7 8.47 32.47 -12.52
N ASN A 8 7.30 31.86 -12.31
CA ASN A 8 6.36 31.48 -13.37
C ASN A 8 5.71 32.67 -14.09
N THR A 9 6.03 33.91 -13.71
CA THR A 9 5.52 35.13 -14.35
C THR A 9 6.50 35.78 -15.32
N GLN A 10 7.77 35.34 -15.32
CA GLN A 10 8.81 35.84 -16.23
C GLN A 10 9.26 34.76 -17.22
N HIS A 11 9.77 35.20 -18.37
CA HIS A 11 10.29 34.29 -19.40
C HIS A 11 11.65 33.73 -18.96
N ASP A 12 11.63 32.60 -18.24
CA ASP A 12 12.82 31.84 -17.84
C ASP A 12 13.13 30.76 -18.89
N PRO A 13 14.27 30.84 -19.61
CA PRO A 13 14.69 29.81 -20.57
C PRO A 13 14.71 28.39 -19.99
N ARG A 14 14.99 28.23 -18.70
CA ARG A 14 14.99 26.91 -18.04
C ARG A 14 13.60 26.33 -17.89
N LEU A 15 12.59 27.18 -17.72
CA LEU A 15 11.18 26.76 -17.69
C LEU A 15 10.74 26.30 -19.08
N GLU A 16 11.17 27.00 -20.14
CA GLU A 16 10.91 26.56 -21.51
C GLU A 16 11.62 25.26 -21.85
N ASP A 17 12.88 25.08 -21.42
CA ASP A 17 13.59 23.81 -21.56
C ASP A 17 12.86 22.67 -20.83
N LEU A 18 12.36 22.93 -19.62
CA LEU A 18 11.57 21.97 -18.86
C LEU A 18 10.25 21.63 -19.58
N LYS A 19 9.49 22.62 -20.06
CA LYS A 19 8.25 22.40 -20.82
C LYS A 19 8.51 21.58 -22.07
N LYS A 20 9.57 21.91 -22.82
CA LYS A 20 10.01 21.18 -24.01
C LYS A 20 10.36 19.74 -23.65
N ARG A 21 11.09 19.52 -22.56
CA ARG A 21 11.45 18.19 -22.09
C ARG A 21 10.23 17.37 -21.65
N ILE A 22 9.27 18.00 -20.96
CA ILE A 22 8.01 17.35 -20.58
C ILE A 22 7.23 16.95 -21.83
N PHE A 23 7.10 17.84 -22.81
CA PHE A 23 6.40 17.56 -24.06
C PHE A 23 7.07 16.42 -24.84
N GLU A 24 8.40 16.45 -24.94
CA GLU A 24 9.18 15.37 -25.54
C GLU A 24 8.94 14.04 -24.81
N LEU A 25 9.03 13.99 -23.47
CA LEU A 25 8.81 12.74 -22.73
C LEU A 25 7.36 12.24 -22.82
N ALA A 26 6.39 13.16 -22.90
CA ALA A 26 4.99 12.83 -23.07
C ALA A 26 4.71 12.20 -24.44
N SER A 27 5.35 12.67 -25.51
CA SER A 27 5.17 12.12 -26.86
C SER A 27 5.74 10.71 -27.03
N HIS A 28 6.67 10.30 -26.17
CA HIS A 28 7.20 8.93 -26.13
C HIS A 28 6.34 7.96 -25.32
N GLN A 29 5.26 8.42 -24.69
CA GLN A 29 4.39 7.52 -23.95
C GLN A 29 3.65 6.58 -24.90
N PRO A 30 3.47 5.29 -24.56
CA PRO A 30 2.82 4.32 -25.45
C PRO A 30 1.42 4.72 -25.93
N HIS A 31 0.69 5.47 -25.10
CA HIS A 31 -0.67 5.92 -25.36
C HIS A 31 -0.74 7.23 -26.17
N TRP A 32 0.40 7.86 -26.47
CA TRP A 32 0.42 9.08 -27.25
C TRP A 32 0.05 8.79 -28.71
N GLY A 33 -0.98 9.50 -29.21
CA GLY A 33 -1.49 9.29 -30.56
C GLY A 33 -2.43 8.08 -30.71
N GLU A 34 -2.80 7.41 -29.61
CA GLU A 34 -3.86 6.39 -29.66
C GLU A 34 -5.19 7.04 -30.06
N GLU A 35 -5.84 6.44 -31.05
CA GLU A 35 -7.16 6.87 -31.52
C GLU A 35 -8.23 6.49 -30.51
N LYS A 36 -9.15 7.43 -30.25
CA LYS A 36 -10.30 7.21 -29.38
C LYS A 36 -11.59 7.39 -30.17
N PRO A 37 -12.69 6.72 -29.78
CA PRO A 37 -13.98 6.92 -30.42
C PRO A 37 -14.39 8.40 -30.36
N ALA A 38 -14.64 9.01 -31.52
CA ALA A 38 -15.04 10.43 -31.58
C ALA A 38 -16.32 10.74 -30.78
N ARG A 39 -17.18 9.73 -30.57
CA ARG A 39 -18.40 9.84 -29.77
C ARG A 39 -18.16 10.02 -28.26
N TRP A 40 -16.93 9.79 -27.78
CA TRP A 40 -16.56 10.07 -26.39
C TRP A 40 -16.38 11.57 -26.13
N ILE A 41 -16.00 12.34 -27.16
CA ILE A 41 -15.66 13.77 -27.03
C ILE A 41 -16.84 14.61 -26.50
N PRO A 42 -18.07 14.51 -27.05
CA PRO A 42 -19.18 15.33 -26.54
C PRO A 42 -19.53 15.04 -25.09
N LEU A 43 -19.45 13.77 -24.68
CA LEU A 43 -19.71 13.36 -23.29
C LEU A 43 -18.60 13.85 -22.36
N GLU A 44 -17.33 13.73 -22.77
CA GLU A 44 -16.17 14.26 -22.05
C GLU A 44 -16.29 15.78 -21.84
N GLU A 45 -16.61 16.54 -22.89
CA GLU A 45 -16.82 17.99 -22.80
C GLU A 45 -17.98 18.36 -21.86
N ALA A 46 -19.08 17.60 -21.89
CA ALA A 46 -20.21 17.82 -20.99
C ALA A 46 -19.84 17.57 -19.52
N ILE A 47 -19.08 16.48 -19.25
CA ILE A 47 -18.54 16.19 -17.93
C ILE A 47 -17.62 17.32 -17.45
N MET A 48 -16.74 17.83 -18.33
CA MET A 48 -15.86 18.95 -17.98
C MET A 48 -16.63 20.23 -17.63
N LYS A 49 -17.73 20.52 -18.34
CA LYS A 49 -18.60 21.68 -18.03
C LYS A 49 -19.26 21.56 -16.65
N ILE A 50 -19.73 20.37 -16.30
CA ILE A 50 -20.33 20.09 -14.98
C ILE A 50 -19.29 20.19 -13.86
N LYS A 51 -18.09 19.67 -14.11
CA LYS A 51 -16.96 19.83 -13.19
C LYS A 51 -16.60 21.30 -12.99
N ALA A 52 -16.59 22.08 -14.07
CA ALA A 52 -16.30 23.52 -14.03
C ALA A 52 -17.38 24.33 -13.28
N SER A 53 -18.62 23.87 -13.21
CA SER A 53 -19.66 24.48 -12.37
C SER A 53 -19.54 24.12 -10.88
N GLY A 54 -18.49 23.40 -10.48
CA GLY A 54 -18.19 23.08 -9.09
C GLY A 54 -18.75 21.74 -8.60
N VAL A 55 -19.42 20.96 -9.44
CA VAL A 55 -19.95 19.65 -9.05
C VAL A 55 -18.80 18.66 -8.87
N LYS A 56 -18.71 18.08 -7.67
CA LYS A 56 -17.61 17.18 -7.27
C LYS A 56 -17.94 15.71 -7.47
N VAL A 57 -19.20 15.36 -7.23
CA VAL A 57 -19.74 14.00 -7.29
C VAL A 57 -21.08 14.05 -8.01
N ALA A 58 -21.35 13.04 -8.83
CA ALA A 58 -22.59 12.90 -9.57
C ALA A 58 -23.07 11.45 -9.57
N PRO A 59 -24.39 11.20 -9.61
CA PRO A 59 -24.90 9.86 -9.87
C PRO A 59 -24.60 9.44 -11.31
N LEU A 60 -24.38 8.14 -11.53
CA LEU A 60 -24.16 7.57 -12.87
C LEU A 60 -25.33 7.89 -13.83
N SER A 61 -26.56 7.90 -13.32
CA SER A 61 -27.75 8.24 -14.11
C SER A 61 -27.67 9.63 -14.75
N LEU A 62 -27.05 10.61 -14.09
CA LEU A 62 -26.84 11.93 -14.69
C LEU A 62 -25.93 11.84 -15.94
N ILE A 63 -24.88 11.02 -15.87
CA ILE A 63 -23.98 10.80 -17.01
C ILE A 63 -24.68 10.04 -18.13
N GLU A 64 -25.51 9.05 -17.79
CA GLU A 64 -26.35 8.35 -18.77
C GLU A 64 -27.34 9.31 -19.47
N ASP A 65 -27.97 10.21 -18.72
CA ASP A 65 -28.94 11.18 -19.26
C ASP A 65 -28.26 12.22 -20.17
N ILE A 66 -27.06 12.68 -19.80
CA ILE A 66 -26.23 13.55 -20.65
C ILE A 66 -25.87 12.84 -21.95
N ASN A 67 -25.42 11.58 -21.84
CA ASN A 67 -25.08 10.79 -23.01
C ASN A 67 -26.30 10.58 -23.93
N ARG A 68 -27.48 10.27 -23.36
CA ARG A 68 -28.74 10.12 -24.12
C ARG A 68 -29.18 11.42 -24.81
N SER A 69 -28.89 12.56 -24.20
CA SER A 69 -29.24 13.89 -24.74
C SER A 69 -28.25 14.39 -25.80
N SER A 70 -27.10 13.74 -25.96
CA SER A 70 -26.11 14.07 -26.98
C SER A 70 -26.61 13.69 -28.38
N SER A 71 -26.34 14.54 -29.37
CA SER A 71 -26.56 14.22 -30.79
C SER A 71 -25.68 13.08 -31.28
N ILE A 72 -24.52 12.90 -30.66
CA ILE A 72 -23.58 11.80 -30.91
C ILE A 72 -23.42 11.06 -29.57
N LYS A 73 -24.30 10.10 -29.35
CA LYS A 73 -24.37 9.32 -28.11
C LYS A 73 -23.54 8.04 -28.19
N ILE A 74 -23.09 7.57 -27.04
CA ILE A 74 -22.63 6.20 -26.83
C ILE A 74 -23.88 5.32 -26.75
N GLU A 75 -24.06 4.40 -27.70
CA GLU A 75 -25.29 3.59 -27.81
C GLU A 75 -25.29 2.37 -26.89
N ASP A 76 -24.12 1.81 -26.68
CA ASP A 76 -23.92 0.57 -25.95
C ASP A 76 -23.48 0.83 -24.50
N ARG A 77 -23.98 0.00 -23.58
CA ARG A 77 -23.66 0.13 -22.17
C ARG A 77 -22.21 -0.27 -21.88
N ASP A 78 -21.70 -1.30 -22.56
CA ASP A 78 -20.31 -1.74 -22.38
C ASP A 78 -19.35 -0.67 -22.91
N GLU A 79 -19.69 0.00 -24.02
CA GLU A 79 -18.92 1.15 -24.51
C GLU A 79 -18.94 2.34 -23.53
N LEU A 80 -20.07 2.62 -22.86
CA LEU A 80 -20.13 3.66 -21.83
C LEU A 80 -19.25 3.29 -20.63
N GLU A 81 -19.27 2.03 -20.23
CA GLU A 81 -18.42 1.52 -19.16
C GLU A 81 -16.92 1.60 -19.55
N MET A 82 -16.58 1.29 -20.80
CA MET A 82 -15.23 1.50 -21.34
C MET A 82 -14.81 2.97 -21.29
N PHE A 83 -15.69 3.90 -21.64
CA PHE A 83 -15.43 5.34 -21.52
C PHE A 83 -15.18 5.74 -20.05
N LEU A 84 -16.01 5.28 -19.11
CA LEU A 84 -15.87 5.60 -17.69
C LEU A 84 -14.58 5.03 -17.11
N ASN A 85 -14.25 3.79 -17.42
CA ASN A 85 -12.99 3.16 -17.03
C ASN A 85 -11.80 3.91 -17.65
N PHE A 86 -11.88 4.30 -18.92
CA PHE A 86 -10.84 5.11 -19.56
C PHE A 86 -10.62 6.45 -18.82
N GLN A 87 -11.71 7.17 -18.51
CA GLN A 87 -11.64 8.45 -17.79
C GLN A 87 -11.12 8.28 -16.36
N HIS A 88 -11.44 7.15 -15.72
CA HIS A 88 -10.88 6.73 -14.44
C HIS A 88 -9.37 6.47 -14.54
N ASP A 89 -8.92 5.78 -15.59
CA ASP A 89 -7.52 5.42 -15.88
C ASP A 89 -6.65 6.58 -16.35
N ILE A 90 -7.23 7.71 -16.75
CA ILE A 90 -6.50 8.97 -17.01
C ILE A 90 -6.68 10.04 -15.91
N GLY A 91 -7.56 9.79 -14.94
CA GLY A 91 -7.62 10.51 -13.66
C GLY A 91 -8.43 11.78 -13.78
N MET A 92 -9.29 11.82 -14.79
CA MET A 92 -10.24 12.90 -14.99
C MET A 92 -11.42 12.77 -14.03
N ILE A 93 -11.84 11.54 -13.77
CA ILE A 93 -12.88 11.14 -12.82
C ILE A 93 -12.41 9.96 -11.96
N LEU A 94 -13.16 9.59 -10.92
CA LEU A 94 -13.08 8.27 -10.29
C LEU A 94 -14.40 7.53 -10.46
N TYR A 95 -14.31 6.33 -11.01
CA TYR A 95 -15.41 5.40 -11.19
C TYR A 95 -14.99 4.05 -10.61
N PHE A 96 -15.79 3.53 -9.69
CA PHE A 96 -15.53 2.24 -9.05
C PHE A 96 -16.63 1.27 -9.46
N ASN A 97 -16.31 0.34 -10.35
CA ASN A 97 -17.22 -0.73 -10.74
C ASN A 97 -17.31 -1.80 -9.64
N ALA A 98 -17.86 -1.41 -8.50
CA ALA A 98 -18.02 -2.27 -7.33
C ALA A 98 -19.40 -2.04 -6.72
N GLU A 99 -19.91 -3.07 -6.05
CA GLU A 99 -21.18 -3.00 -5.33
C GLU A 99 -21.18 -1.83 -4.33
N GLY A 100 -22.24 -1.03 -4.37
CA GLY A 100 -22.41 0.17 -3.53
C GLY A 100 -21.64 1.41 -3.98
N LEU A 101 -20.76 1.30 -4.99
CA LEU A 101 -19.99 2.43 -5.53
C LEU A 101 -20.29 2.72 -7.01
N LYS A 102 -20.73 1.71 -7.78
CA LYS A 102 -20.94 1.80 -9.24
C LYS A 102 -21.93 2.89 -9.69
N ASP A 103 -22.86 3.30 -8.83
CA ASP A 103 -23.91 4.25 -9.17
C ASP A 103 -23.49 5.72 -8.91
N THR A 104 -22.26 5.95 -8.45
CA THR A 104 -21.73 7.28 -8.11
C THR A 104 -20.36 7.49 -8.73
N ILE A 105 -20.21 8.61 -9.44
CA ILE A 105 -18.97 9.04 -10.10
C ILE A 105 -18.42 10.25 -9.36
N VAL A 106 -17.14 10.21 -9.01
CA VAL A 106 -16.42 11.38 -8.52
C VAL A 106 -15.85 12.13 -9.72
N LEU A 107 -16.43 13.29 -10.03
CA LEU A 107 -16.00 14.13 -11.16
C LEU A 107 -14.70 14.90 -10.85
N ASP A 108 -14.43 15.13 -9.57
CA ASP A 108 -13.22 15.80 -9.10
C ASP A 108 -12.39 14.87 -8.18
N PRO A 109 -11.39 14.15 -8.71
CA PRO A 109 -10.53 13.30 -7.88
C PRO A 109 -9.83 14.05 -6.73
N GLN A 110 -9.58 15.36 -6.87
CA GLN A 110 -8.96 16.15 -5.81
C GLN A 110 -9.88 16.28 -4.59
N TRP A 111 -11.21 16.35 -4.80
CA TRP A 111 -12.19 16.38 -3.72
C TRP A 111 -12.12 15.12 -2.84
N MET A 112 -11.97 13.94 -3.45
CA MET A 112 -11.78 12.70 -2.69
C MET A 112 -10.45 12.72 -1.91
N ILE A 113 -9.38 13.19 -2.54
CA ILE A 113 -8.07 13.32 -1.87
C ILE A 113 -8.18 14.27 -0.67
N ASP A 114 -8.90 15.37 -0.79
CA ASP A 114 -9.06 16.36 0.27
C ASP A 114 -9.91 15.84 1.43
N ALA A 115 -10.90 14.98 1.15
CA ALA A 115 -11.66 14.26 2.17
C ALA A 115 -10.79 13.28 2.97
N LEU A 116 -9.91 12.54 2.28
CA LEU A 116 -8.95 11.64 2.95
C LEU A 116 -7.92 12.42 3.75
N LYS A 117 -7.37 13.51 3.19
CA LYS A 117 -6.41 14.38 3.86
C LYS A 117 -7.00 14.99 5.12
N SER A 118 -8.25 15.44 5.10
CA SER A 118 -8.85 16.07 6.27
C SER A 118 -8.91 15.12 7.48
N LEU A 119 -9.03 13.81 7.28
CA LEU A 119 -8.97 12.85 8.37
C LEU A 119 -7.58 12.75 9.01
N ILE A 120 -6.52 13.03 8.25
CA ILE A 120 -5.13 12.79 8.66
C ILE A 120 -4.43 14.07 9.11
N THR A 121 -4.65 15.21 8.45
CA THR A 121 -3.82 16.43 8.63
C THR A 121 -4.39 17.52 9.52
N ASP A 122 -5.62 17.37 10.02
CA ASP A 122 -6.37 18.51 10.57
C ASP A 122 -6.11 18.77 12.06
N HIS A 123 -4.83 18.81 12.45
CA HIS A 123 -4.39 19.07 13.83
C HIS A 123 -4.95 20.37 14.42
N ARG A 124 -5.01 21.44 13.60
CA ARG A 124 -5.49 22.77 14.00
C ARG A 124 -6.98 22.77 14.37
N PHE A 125 -7.78 21.90 13.78
CA PHE A 125 -9.19 21.76 14.14
C PHE A 125 -9.38 21.12 15.51
N ILE A 126 -8.51 20.18 15.87
CA ILE A 126 -8.60 19.49 17.16
C ILE A 126 -8.26 20.43 18.31
N GLU A 127 -7.29 21.32 18.15
CA GLU A 127 -6.98 22.38 19.12
C GLU A 127 -8.19 23.28 19.40
N GLN A 128 -9.08 23.43 18.42
CA GLN A 128 -10.28 24.27 18.51
C GLN A 128 -11.55 23.48 18.94
N ASN A 129 -11.49 22.16 19.00
CA ASN A 129 -12.63 21.28 19.29
C ASN A 129 -12.28 20.29 20.42
N PRO A 130 -12.30 20.74 21.68
CA PRO A 130 -11.87 19.92 22.81
C PRO A 130 -12.72 18.65 22.99
N THR A 131 -13.96 18.64 22.49
CA THR A 131 -14.91 17.53 22.62
C THR A 131 -14.47 16.24 21.92
N VAL A 132 -13.62 16.30 20.89
CA VAL A 132 -13.13 15.12 20.14
C VAL A 132 -11.65 14.83 20.35
N THR A 133 -11.02 15.47 21.35
CA THR A 133 -9.59 15.33 21.64
C THR A 133 -9.20 13.89 21.95
N LYS A 134 -10.07 13.16 22.67
CA LYS A 134 -9.82 11.77 23.06
C LYS A 134 -9.83 10.85 21.83
N GLU A 135 -10.81 11.01 20.96
CA GLU A 135 -10.97 10.27 19.72
C GLU A 135 -9.79 10.56 18.78
N TRP A 136 -9.38 11.83 18.69
CA TRP A 136 -8.19 12.22 17.95
C TRP A 136 -6.91 11.58 18.48
N TYR A 137 -6.72 11.57 19.80
CA TYR A 137 -5.56 10.91 20.41
C TYR A 137 -5.56 9.40 20.12
N ALA A 138 -6.73 8.75 20.18
CA ALA A 138 -6.88 7.35 19.82
C ALA A 138 -6.56 7.10 18.33
N PHE A 139 -7.00 7.99 17.44
CA PHE A 139 -6.67 7.93 16.02
C PHE A 139 -5.17 8.09 15.79
N ASN A 140 -4.58 9.18 16.28
CA ASN A 140 -3.20 9.56 16.01
C ASN A 140 -2.16 8.62 16.63
N ASN A 141 -2.50 7.86 17.68
CA ASN A 141 -1.56 6.93 18.32
C ASN A 141 -1.85 5.46 18.03
N LYS A 142 -3.13 5.10 17.90
CA LYS A 142 -3.60 3.71 17.77
C LYS A 142 -4.29 3.43 16.43
N GLY A 143 -4.30 4.38 15.50
CA GLY A 143 -4.98 4.27 14.21
C GLY A 143 -6.51 4.17 14.32
N LYS A 144 -7.09 4.39 15.51
CA LYS A 144 -8.54 4.18 15.77
C LYS A 144 -9.37 5.38 15.31
N LEU A 145 -10.05 5.23 14.19
CA LEU A 145 -10.95 6.23 13.61
C LEU A 145 -12.41 5.93 13.98
N THR A 146 -12.99 6.75 14.85
CA THR A 146 -14.40 6.58 15.26
C THR A 146 -15.36 7.37 14.38
N HIS A 147 -16.64 6.99 14.40
CA HIS A 147 -17.67 7.69 13.65
C HIS A 147 -17.82 9.16 14.09
N GLU A 148 -17.69 9.43 15.39
CA GLU A 148 -17.77 10.76 15.97
C GLU A 148 -16.63 11.66 15.47
N LEU A 149 -15.42 11.11 15.33
CA LEU A 149 -14.28 11.87 14.82
C LEU A 149 -14.46 12.21 13.33
N ILE A 150 -14.96 11.25 12.54
CA ILE A 150 -15.28 11.49 11.13
C ILE A 150 -16.32 12.61 11.01
N ASP A 151 -17.40 12.53 11.80
CA ASP A 151 -18.47 13.53 11.78
C ASP A 151 -17.96 14.91 12.20
N ALA A 152 -17.13 14.99 13.25
CA ALA A 152 -16.53 16.25 13.65
C ALA A 152 -15.67 16.86 12.54
N ILE A 153 -14.85 16.05 11.86
CA ILE A 153 -13.95 16.54 10.79
C ILE A 153 -14.71 16.91 9.52
N TRP A 154 -15.79 16.18 9.17
CA TRP A 154 -16.52 16.38 7.91
C TRP A 154 -17.75 17.28 8.02
N THR A 155 -18.23 17.60 9.22
CA THR A 155 -19.33 18.59 9.43
C THR A 155 -18.83 20.04 9.42
N LYS A 156 -17.58 20.28 9.04
CA LYS A 156 -17.02 21.64 9.00
C LYS A 156 -17.72 22.52 7.98
N LYS A 157 -17.96 23.79 8.37
CA LYS A 157 -18.68 24.78 7.56
C LYS A 157 -18.03 25.11 6.22
N ASP A 158 -16.74 24.85 6.06
CA ASP A 158 -15.98 25.08 4.82
C ASP A 158 -16.00 23.86 3.86
N LYS A 159 -16.61 22.73 4.26
CA LYS A 159 -16.60 21.46 3.50
C LYS A 159 -17.94 20.69 3.57
N PRO A 160 -19.09 21.34 3.29
CA PRO A 160 -20.41 20.77 3.56
C PRO A 160 -20.66 19.43 2.86
N ASP A 161 -20.10 19.24 1.67
CA ASP A 161 -20.34 18.12 0.78
C ASP A 161 -19.60 16.81 1.16
N PHE A 162 -18.66 16.83 2.11
CA PHE A 162 -18.06 15.58 2.62
C PHE A 162 -19.01 14.80 3.52
N HIS A 163 -19.71 15.50 4.42
CA HIS A 163 -20.67 14.89 5.33
C HIS A 163 -21.82 14.24 4.54
N ASP A 164 -22.35 14.94 3.55
CA ASP A 164 -23.44 14.44 2.69
C ASP A 164 -23.05 13.17 1.92
N ASN A 165 -21.76 13.03 1.59
CA ASN A 165 -21.20 11.87 0.88
C ASN A 165 -20.45 10.90 1.80
N LYS A 166 -20.59 11.01 3.13
CA LYS A 166 -19.84 10.22 4.13
C LYS A 166 -19.88 8.72 3.84
N LYS A 167 -21.07 8.18 3.57
CA LYS A 167 -21.26 6.74 3.33
C LYS A 167 -20.45 6.26 2.12
N TYR A 168 -20.46 7.03 1.04
CA TYR A 168 -19.70 6.71 -0.17
C TYR A 168 -18.19 6.80 0.09
N LEU A 169 -17.73 7.88 0.71
CA LEU A 169 -16.31 8.08 1.03
C LEU A 169 -15.75 6.95 1.90
N ILE A 170 -16.47 6.58 2.96
CA ILE A 170 -16.07 5.47 3.84
C ILE A 170 -16.03 4.15 3.07
N LEU A 171 -17.04 3.86 2.24
CA LEU A 171 -17.05 2.64 1.45
C LEU A 171 -15.87 2.57 0.47
N VAL A 172 -15.48 3.69 -0.15
CA VAL A 172 -14.27 3.75 -0.97
C VAL A 172 -13.02 3.45 -0.15
N MET A 173 -12.88 4.06 1.03
CA MET A 173 -11.73 3.84 1.91
C MET A 173 -11.63 2.37 2.37
N GLU A 174 -12.75 1.72 2.67
CA GLU A 174 -12.81 0.31 3.03
C GLU A 174 -12.43 -0.59 1.84
N LYS A 175 -12.98 -0.34 0.64
CA LYS A 175 -12.66 -1.11 -0.57
C LYS A 175 -11.20 -0.97 -0.99
N LEU A 176 -10.57 0.16 -0.70
CA LEU A 176 -9.14 0.40 -0.93
C LEU A 176 -8.24 -0.09 0.21
N HIS A 177 -8.80 -0.70 1.26
CA HIS A 177 -8.10 -1.13 2.47
C HIS A 177 -7.28 -0.01 3.14
N ILE A 178 -7.71 1.25 2.99
CA ILE A 178 -7.13 2.40 3.70
C ILE A 178 -7.55 2.34 5.17
N ILE A 179 -8.82 1.99 5.40
CA ILE A 179 -9.38 1.71 6.71
C ILE A 179 -10.08 0.36 6.68
N ALA A 180 -10.24 -0.26 7.84
CA ALA A 180 -10.98 -1.50 7.99
C ALA A 180 -11.73 -1.52 9.32
N LYS A 181 -12.95 -2.08 9.34
CA LYS A 181 -13.62 -2.43 10.60
C LYS A 181 -12.96 -3.69 11.16
N PRO A 182 -12.20 -3.59 12.27
CA PRO A 182 -11.49 -4.75 12.78
C PRO A 182 -12.46 -5.73 13.41
N ILE A 183 -12.05 -6.98 13.31
CA ILE A 183 -12.64 -8.09 14.02
C ILE A 183 -11.93 -8.25 15.38
N SER A 184 -12.68 -8.53 16.44
CA SER A 184 -12.13 -8.74 17.78
C SER A 184 -12.93 -9.79 18.56
N TYR A 185 -12.29 -10.39 19.56
CA TYR A 185 -13.00 -11.21 20.54
C TYR A 185 -13.94 -10.35 21.39
N THR A 186 -15.14 -10.88 21.60
CA THR A 186 -16.08 -10.40 22.62
C THR A 186 -15.49 -10.59 24.02
N MET A 187 -16.08 -9.93 25.02
CA MET A 187 -15.56 -9.94 26.39
C MET A 187 -15.48 -11.33 27.03
N ASP A 188 -16.28 -12.28 26.56
CA ASP A 188 -16.27 -13.67 27.03
C ASP A 188 -15.15 -14.51 26.40
N GLY A 189 -14.41 -13.97 25.42
CA GLY A 189 -13.33 -14.65 24.70
C GLY A 189 -13.80 -15.78 23.76
N LYS A 190 -15.10 -16.03 23.64
CA LYS A 190 -15.66 -17.19 22.93
C LYS A 190 -16.19 -16.83 21.55
N SER A 191 -16.71 -15.62 21.40
CA SER A 191 -17.30 -15.16 20.15
C SER A 191 -16.50 -14.01 19.56
N VAL A 192 -16.60 -13.85 18.25
CA VAL A 192 -15.93 -12.79 17.51
C VAL A 192 -16.97 -11.77 17.02
N LYS A 193 -16.65 -10.47 17.11
CA LYS A 193 -17.52 -9.37 16.64
C LYS A 193 -16.75 -8.40 15.74
N LYS A 194 -17.49 -7.72 14.86
CA LYS A 194 -17.00 -6.52 14.18
C LYS A 194 -17.11 -5.33 15.11
N GLU A 195 -16.08 -4.51 15.16
CA GLU A 195 -16.09 -3.29 15.95
C GLU A 195 -16.83 -2.14 15.25
N ASP A 196 -17.33 -1.19 16.05
CA ASP A 196 -18.03 0.00 15.59
C ASP A 196 -17.09 1.20 15.35
N TYR A 197 -15.85 0.92 15.02
CA TYR A 197 -14.84 1.90 14.63
C TYR A 197 -13.99 1.32 13.51
N TYR A 198 -13.24 2.17 12.84
CA TYR A 198 -12.28 1.75 11.82
C TYR A 198 -10.86 1.82 12.38
N LEU A 199 -9.98 0.94 11.90
CA LEU A 199 -8.54 1.08 12.04
C LEU A 199 -7.93 1.52 10.72
N ALA A 200 -7.02 2.48 10.80
CA ALA A 200 -6.18 2.95 9.70
C ALA A 200 -4.73 2.45 9.93
N PRO A 201 -4.29 1.34 9.29
CA PRO A 201 -2.99 0.74 9.57
C PRO A 201 -1.81 1.69 9.36
N CYS A 202 -1.91 2.60 8.37
CA CYS A 202 -0.87 3.58 8.07
C CYS A 202 -0.69 4.69 9.13
N ILE A 203 -1.62 4.80 10.09
CA ILE A 203 -1.59 5.82 11.16
C ILE A 203 -1.06 5.24 12.48
N LEU A 204 -0.90 3.92 12.57
CA LEU A 204 -0.34 3.27 13.76
C LEU A 204 1.04 3.86 14.08
N LYS A 205 1.24 4.35 15.30
CA LYS A 205 2.53 4.92 15.75
C LYS A 205 3.24 4.07 16.79
N GLN A 206 2.57 3.03 17.30
CA GLN A 206 3.19 2.15 18.28
C GLN A 206 4.40 1.47 17.65
N LYS A 207 5.54 1.58 18.33
CA LYS A 207 6.80 0.96 17.89
C LYS A 207 6.66 -0.56 17.94
N THR A 208 7.09 -1.22 16.88
CA THR A 208 7.12 -2.68 16.82
C THR A 208 7.99 -3.25 17.95
N PRO A 209 7.44 -4.06 18.86
CA PRO A 209 8.23 -4.74 19.87
C PRO A 209 9.13 -5.78 19.20
N LYS A 210 10.45 -5.75 19.47
CA LYS A 210 11.39 -6.76 18.94
C LYS A 210 10.99 -8.19 19.30
N GLU A 211 10.38 -8.36 20.48
CA GLU A 211 9.89 -9.65 20.98
C GLU A 211 8.73 -10.21 20.16
N MET A 212 8.01 -9.40 19.38
CA MET A 212 6.99 -9.90 18.45
C MET A 212 7.60 -10.49 17.19
N ILE A 213 8.63 -9.84 16.65
CA ILE A 213 9.33 -10.33 15.46
C ILE A 213 10.22 -11.52 15.83
N CYS A 214 10.94 -11.40 16.95
CA CYS A 214 11.91 -12.35 17.47
C CYS A 214 11.51 -12.77 18.91
N PRO A 215 10.43 -13.55 19.08
CA PRO A 215 10.03 -14.03 20.40
C PRO A 215 11.10 -14.96 20.97
N LYS A 216 11.27 -14.92 22.29
CA LYS A 216 12.18 -15.83 23.00
C LYS A 216 11.76 -17.29 22.73
N SER A 217 12.75 -18.17 22.62
CA SER A 217 12.50 -19.60 22.50
C SER A 217 11.80 -20.10 23.76
N ASP A 218 10.62 -20.65 23.56
CA ASP A 218 9.84 -21.34 24.57
C ASP A 218 9.67 -22.78 24.07
N PRO A 219 10.14 -23.80 24.80
CA PRO A 219 9.99 -25.21 24.41
C PRO A 219 8.53 -25.64 24.23
N ALA A 220 7.58 -24.95 24.86
CA ALA A 220 6.15 -25.25 24.76
C ALA A 220 5.47 -24.63 23.51
N ILE A 221 6.22 -23.86 22.71
CA ILE A 221 5.68 -23.12 21.56
C ILE A 221 6.34 -23.60 20.27
N GLU A 222 5.60 -24.32 19.43
CA GLU A 222 6.02 -24.66 18.07
C GLU A 222 5.83 -23.45 17.14
N ARG A 223 6.71 -23.31 16.15
CA ARG A 223 6.65 -22.23 15.16
C ARG A 223 6.92 -22.78 13.77
N THR A 224 6.19 -22.28 12.78
CA THR A 224 6.45 -22.60 11.38
C THR A 224 7.77 -21.97 10.92
N SER A 225 8.27 -22.46 9.79
CA SER A 225 9.31 -21.77 9.01
C SER A 225 8.81 -20.38 8.62
N VAL A 226 9.70 -19.39 8.49
CA VAL A 226 9.25 -18.03 8.13
C VAL A 226 9.05 -17.97 6.61
N LEU A 227 7.82 -17.70 6.19
CA LEU A 227 7.47 -17.47 4.79
C LEU A 227 7.74 -16.00 4.43
N CYS A 228 8.48 -15.78 3.36
CA CYS A 228 8.90 -14.47 2.89
C CYS A 228 8.31 -14.19 1.51
N PHE A 229 7.51 -13.14 1.38
CA PHE A 229 7.04 -12.61 0.11
C PHE A 229 8.03 -11.55 -0.37
N VAL A 230 8.96 -11.93 -1.23
CA VAL A 230 10.05 -11.07 -1.72
C VAL A 230 9.58 -10.29 -2.95
N CYS A 231 9.57 -8.96 -2.88
CA CYS A 231 9.26 -8.13 -4.03
C CYS A 231 10.45 -8.06 -5.00
N LYS A 232 10.29 -8.57 -6.23
CA LYS A 232 11.38 -8.67 -7.22
C LYS A 232 12.00 -7.33 -7.62
N GLY A 233 11.22 -6.26 -7.55
CA GLY A 233 11.69 -4.88 -7.82
C GLY A 233 12.65 -4.33 -6.75
N LYS A 234 12.92 -5.08 -5.67
CA LYS A 234 13.71 -4.66 -4.51
C LYS A 234 13.20 -3.39 -3.82
N PHE A 235 11.93 -3.07 -4.05
CA PHE A 235 11.24 -1.95 -3.44
C PHE A 235 9.82 -2.39 -3.11
N LEU A 236 9.47 -2.34 -1.83
CA LEU A 236 8.10 -2.56 -1.36
C LEU A 236 7.55 -1.23 -0.86
N PRO A 237 6.59 -0.61 -1.56
CA PRO A 237 5.91 0.55 -1.04
C PRO A 237 5.15 0.18 0.26
N PRO A 238 5.37 0.86 1.40
CA PRO A 238 4.67 0.53 2.64
C PRO A 238 3.14 0.52 2.58
N PRO A 239 2.47 1.32 1.72
CA PRO A 239 1.03 1.19 1.51
C PRO A 239 0.58 -0.22 1.10
N ILE A 240 1.43 -1.03 0.45
CA ILE A 240 1.11 -2.43 0.14
C ILE A 240 0.92 -3.23 1.42
N PHE A 241 1.89 -3.14 2.35
CA PHE A 241 1.80 -3.82 3.63
C PHE A 241 0.61 -3.30 4.46
N HIS A 242 0.42 -1.98 4.56
CA HIS A 242 -0.69 -1.41 5.31
C HIS A 242 -2.06 -1.86 4.79
N ARG A 243 -2.23 -1.97 3.47
CA ARG A 243 -3.46 -2.51 2.86
C ARG A 243 -3.63 -4.00 3.12
N LEU A 244 -2.54 -4.77 3.11
CA LEU A 244 -2.57 -6.18 3.50
C LEU A 244 -3.04 -6.32 4.95
N VAL A 245 -2.52 -5.50 5.87
CA VAL A 245 -3.01 -5.43 7.26
C VAL A 245 -4.50 -5.07 7.30
N GLY A 246 -4.94 -4.11 6.47
CA GLY A 246 -6.35 -3.76 6.29
C GLY A 246 -7.22 -4.95 5.89
N ALA A 247 -6.76 -5.78 4.96
CA ALA A 247 -7.45 -7.01 4.58
C ALA A 247 -7.51 -8.02 5.75
N CYS A 248 -6.39 -8.26 6.44
CA CYS A 248 -6.31 -9.15 7.60
C CYS A 248 -7.26 -8.73 8.73
N LEU A 249 -7.40 -7.43 9.01
CA LEU A 249 -8.29 -6.89 10.05
C LEU A 249 -9.76 -7.29 9.85
N THR A 250 -10.17 -7.53 8.61
CA THR A 250 -11.54 -7.95 8.26
C THR A 250 -11.73 -9.46 8.21
N HIS A 251 -10.64 -10.22 8.38
CA HIS A 251 -10.63 -11.67 8.23
C HIS A 251 -10.35 -12.38 9.55
N TRP A 252 -9.38 -11.91 10.33
CA TRP A 252 -9.00 -12.50 11.61
C TRP A 252 -9.07 -11.50 12.76
N PRO A 253 -9.43 -11.95 13.98
CA PRO A 253 -9.36 -11.11 15.16
C PRO A 253 -7.92 -10.68 15.46
N ILE A 254 -7.76 -9.43 15.88
CA ILE A 254 -6.46 -8.91 16.33
C ILE A 254 -6.03 -9.68 17.57
N ALA A 255 -4.82 -10.22 17.54
CA ALA A 255 -4.25 -10.94 18.66
C ALA A 255 -4.04 -10.02 19.87
N LYS A 256 -4.20 -10.57 21.07
CA LYS A 256 -3.97 -9.86 22.32
C LYS A 256 -2.92 -10.54 23.18
N GLN A 257 -2.16 -9.71 23.90
CA GLN A 257 -1.26 -10.15 24.97
C GLN A 257 -1.32 -9.13 26.10
N ASN A 258 -1.49 -9.59 27.34
CA ASN A 258 -1.63 -8.71 28.52
C ASN A 258 -2.70 -7.62 28.35
N ASN A 259 -3.81 -7.96 27.68
CA ASN A 259 -4.93 -7.05 27.35
C ASN A 259 -4.57 -5.91 26.36
N GLU A 260 -3.42 -5.98 25.69
CA GLU A 260 -3.02 -5.07 24.63
C GLU A 260 -3.17 -5.72 23.26
N ASN A 261 -3.61 -4.93 22.27
CA ASN A 261 -3.72 -5.38 20.88
C ASN A 261 -2.33 -5.42 20.24
N LEU A 262 -2.02 -6.54 19.61
CA LEU A 262 -0.74 -6.76 18.96
C LEU A 262 -0.73 -6.23 17.51
N ILE A 263 -0.92 -4.93 17.34
CA ILE A 263 -0.95 -4.26 16.02
C ILE A 263 -0.18 -2.94 16.01
N TYR A 264 0.82 -2.86 15.16
CA TYR A 264 1.84 -1.81 15.09
C TYR A 264 2.09 -1.42 13.63
N CYS A 265 2.75 -0.28 13.39
CA CYS A 265 2.94 0.24 12.03
C CYS A 265 3.66 -0.74 11.09
N GLY A 266 4.63 -1.50 11.61
CA GLY A 266 5.45 -2.44 10.84
C GLY A 266 5.25 -3.91 11.18
N CYS A 267 4.36 -4.23 12.12
CA CYS A 267 4.15 -5.59 12.58
C CYS A 267 2.76 -5.77 13.17
N CYS A 268 2.12 -6.89 12.91
CA CYS A 268 0.82 -7.21 13.47
C CYS A 268 0.70 -8.71 13.73
N ALA A 269 -0.14 -9.06 14.69
CA ALA A 269 -0.49 -10.43 14.97
C ALA A 269 -2.01 -10.61 14.99
N PHE A 270 -2.45 -11.73 14.44
CA PHE A 270 -3.84 -12.13 14.32
C PHE A 270 -3.99 -13.56 14.82
N ASP A 271 -5.05 -13.82 15.59
CA ASP A 271 -5.39 -15.17 16.02
C ASP A 271 -6.21 -15.82 14.89
N ILE A 272 -5.65 -16.84 14.23
CA ILE A 272 -6.36 -17.60 13.18
C ILE A 272 -7.43 -18.48 13.85
N ASP A 273 -7.06 -19.13 14.95
CA ASP A 273 -7.94 -19.87 15.84
C ASP A 273 -7.45 -19.76 17.30
N GLU A 274 -7.93 -20.64 18.20
CA GLU A 274 -7.55 -20.67 19.61
C GLU A 274 -6.05 -20.97 19.86
N TYR A 275 -5.37 -21.61 18.91
CA TYR A 275 -4.02 -22.15 19.06
C TYR A 275 -3.01 -21.54 18.09
N HIS A 276 -3.46 -21.00 16.95
CA HIS A 276 -2.61 -20.55 15.87
C HIS A 276 -2.65 -19.02 15.75
N ARG A 277 -1.48 -18.41 15.85
CA ARG A 277 -1.28 -16.97 15.70
C ARG A 277 -0.44 -16.65 14.49
N LEU A 278 -1.01 -15.93 13.53
CA LEU A 278 -0.29 -15.35 12.41
C LEU A 278 0.40 -14.06 12.83
N THR A 279 1.70 -13.96 12.61
CA THR A 279 2.46 -12.72 12.73
C THR A 279 2.92 -12.28 11.36
N LEU A 280 2.68 -11.02 11.02
CA LEU A 280 3.14 -10.38 9.80
C LEU A 280 4.02 -9.17 10.15
N HIS A 281 5.14 -9.04 9.47
CA HIS A 281 5.95 -7.81 9.50
C HIS A 281 6.54 -7.56 8.12
N PHE A 282 7.02 -6.35 7.88
CA PHE A 282 7.78 -6.06 6.66
C PHE A 282 9.12 -5.41 7.00
N LEU A 283 10.13 -5.73 6.19
CA LEU A 283 11.44 -5.12 6.25
C LEU A 283 12.00 -4.99 4.84
N GLY A 284 12.47 -3.79 4.48
CA GLY A 284 12.98 -3.52 3.14
C GLY A 284 11.94 -3.83 2.06
N HIS A 285 12.21 -4.85 1.25
CA HIS A 285 11.37 -5.27 0.13
C HIS A 285 10.67 -6.61 0.36
N VAL A 286 10.54 -7.03 1.62
CA VAL A 286 10.06 -8.36 2.01
C VAL A 286 8.96 -8.24 3.05
N ILE A 287 7.88 -9.00 2.84
CA ILE A 287 6.86 -9.24 3.87
C ILE A 287 7.09 -10.64 4.43
N PHE A 288 7.17 -10.73 5.76
CA PHE A 288 7.41 -11.95 6.49
C PHE A 288 6.12 -12.41 7.13
N ALA A 289 5.86 -13.71 7.07
CA ALA A 289 4.74 -14.37 7.69
C ALA A 289 5.22 -15.57 8.51
N ARG A 290 4.73 -15.68 9.74
CA ARG A 290 5.02 -16.80 10.63
C ARG A 290 3.78 -17.18 11.41
N ILE A 291 3.54 -18.48 11.56
CA ILE A 291 2.50 -19.00 12.44
C ILE A 291 3.16 -19.56 13.70
N THR A 292 2.66 -19.12 14.85
CA THR A 292 3.04 -19.60 16.18
C THR A 292 1.91 -20.47 16.72
N ILE A 293 2.26 -21.64 17.26
CA ILE A 293 1.33 -22.63 17.79
C ILE A 293 1.47 -22.63 19.31
N MET A 294 0.41 -22.24 20.00
CA MET A 294 0.41 -21.93 21.44
C MET A 294 0.00 -23.12 22.33
N ALA A 295 -0.17 -24.31 21.77
CA ALA A 295 -0.49 -25.55 22.48
C ALA A 295 0.29 -26.75 21.91
N ASP A 296 0.35 -27.85 22.66
CA ASP A 296 0.88 -29.15 22.20
C ASP A 296 -0.14 -29.86 21.29
N ILE A 297 -0.51 -29.15 20.21
CA ILE A 297 -1.42 -29.62 19.17
C ILE A 297 -0.62 -29.61 17.88
N SER A 298 -0.76 -30.65 17.07
CA SER A 298 -0.13 -30.72 15.75
C SER A 298 -0.58 -29.55 14.87
N HIS A 299 0.37 -28.92 14.18
CA HIS A 299 0.07 -27.95 13.12
C HIS A 299 -0.95 -28.51 12.11
N SER A 300 -1.87 -27.67 11.66
CA SER A 300 -2.70 -27.95 10.48
C SER A 300 -2.02 -27.35 9.25
N SER A 301 -1.57 -28.20 8.33
CA SER A 301 -0.99 -27.75 7.05
C SER A 301 -2.00 -27.03 6.17
N GLU A 302 -3.28 -27.44 6.23
CA GLU A 302 -4.41 -26.77 5.59
C GLU A 302 -4.51 -25.30 6.05
N LEU A 303 -4.49 -25.06 7.36
CA LEU A 303 -4.57 -23.71 7.94
C LEU A 303 -3.43 -22.80 7.47
N CYS A 304 -2.22 -23.34 7.42
CA CYS A 304 -1.06 -22.59 6.96
C CYS A 304 -1.13 -22.29 5.45
N SER A 305 -1.63 -23.24 4.64
CA SER A 305 -1.86 -23.02 3.20
C SER A 305 -2.96 -22.01 2.94
N GLU A 306 -4.05 -22.05 3.69
CA GLU A 306 -5.12 -21.04 3.64
C GLU A 306 -4.61 -19.65 3.98
N ALA A 307 -3.83 -19.50 5.05
CA ALA A 307 -3.22 -18.22 5.42
C ALA A 307 -2.28 -17.71 4.32
N ARG A 308 -1.45 -18.59 3.73
CA ARG A 308 -0.59 -18.24 2.58
C ARG A 308 -1.41 -17.80 1.37
N GLN A 309 -2.46 -18.52 1.02
CA GLN A 309 -3.31 -18.21 -0.13
C GLN A 309 -4.02 -16.88 0.07
N PHE A 310 -4.57 -16.64 1.27
CA PHE A 310 -5.16 -15.36 1.64
C PHE A 310 -4.19 -14.20 1.46
N ILE A 311 -2.95 -14.33 1.96
CA ILE A 311 -1.93 -13.28 1.82
C ILE A 311 -1.57 -13.07 0.34
N SER A 312 -1.35 -14.15 -0.40
CA SER A 312 -0.98 -14.10 -1.83
C SER A 312 -2.06 -13.43 -2.67
N ASP A 313 -3.32 -13.82 -2.49
CA ASP A 313 -4.46 -13.27 -3.22
C ASP A 313 -4.67 -11.80 -2.92
N ASN A 314 -4.52 -11.39 -1.64
CA ASN A 314 -4.65 -9.99 -1.27
C ASN A 314 -3.48 -9.16 -1.77
N LEU A 315 -2.24 -9.66 -1.73
CA LEU A 315 -1.11 -8.97 -2.34
C LEU A 315 -1.33 -8.77 -3.83
N PHE A 316 -1.77 -9.81 -4.56
CA PHE A 316 -2.12 -9.70 -5.97
C PHE A 316 -3.19 -8.62 -6.22
N LYS A 317 -4.35 -8.71 -5.54
CA LYS A 317 -5.45 -7.74 -5.67
C LYS A 317 -5.01 -6.31 -5.33
N ILE A 318 -4.20 -6.13 -4.27
CA ILE A 318 -3.69 -4.82 -3.87
C ILE A 318 -2.77 -4.25 -4.96
N THR A 319 -1.86 -5.05 -5.51
CA THR A 319 -0.95 -4.61 -6.58
C THR A 319 -1.67 -4.31 -7.88
N GLU A 320 -2.66 -5.13 -8.24
CA GLU A 320 -3.51 -4.94 -9.41
C GLU A 320 -4.33 -3.65 -9.30
N ASN A 321 -4.97 -3.42 -8.16
CA ASN A 321 -5.70 -2.18 -7.86
C ASN A 321 -4.80 -0.94 -7.84
N LEU A 322 -3.51 -1.12 -7.54
CA LEU A 322 -2.51 -0.05 -7.61
C LEU A 322 -1.85 0.06 -8.99
N GLY A 323 -2.24 -0.80 -9.94
CA GLY A 323 -1.65 -0.97 -11.28
C GLY A 323 -0.13 -0.98 -11.24
N GLN A 324 0.44 -1.53 -10.17
CA GLN A 324 1.87 -1.76 -10.07
C GLN A 324 2.12 -3.21 -10.47
N SER A 325 3.09 -3.42 -11.37
CA SER A 325 3.61 -4.74 -11.71
C SER A 325 4.57 -5.25 -10.63
N LEU A 326 4.20 -5.13 -9.36
CA LEU A 326 4.99 -5.71 -8.27
C LEU A 326 4.76 -7.22 -8.25
N GLU A 327 5.79 -7.96 -8.62
CA GLU A 327 5.79 -9.40 -8.52
C GLU A 327 6.40 -9.84 -7.19
N PHE A 328 5.68 -10.70 -6.47
CA PHE A 328 6.14 -11.31 -5.22
C PHE A 328 6.55 -12.76 -5.46
N GLU A 329 7.77 -13.11 -5.05
CA GLU A 329 8.27 -14.48 -5.10
C GLU A 329 8.32 -15.08 -3.69
N PRO A 330 7.69 -16.25 -3.46
CA PRO A 330 7.73 -16.90 -2.17
C PRO A 330 9.10 -17.51 -1.88
N HIS A 331 9.62 -17.21 -0.70
CA HIS A 331 10.86 -17.73 -0.15
C HIS A 331 10.60 -18.30 1.25
N ILE A 332 11.44 -19.21 1.70
CA ILE A 332 11.51 -19.61 3.11
C ILE A 332 12.82 -19.10 3.69
N GLN A 333 12.76 -18.49 4.87
CA GLN A 333 13.95 -18.09 5.59
C GLN A 333 14.58 -19.30 6.32
N CYS A 334 15.91 -19.37 6.29
CA CYS A 334 16.68 -20.28 7.10
C CYS A 334 16.29 -20.16 8.59
N PRO A 335 16.01 -21.28 9.29
CA PRO A 335 15.61 -21.26 10.71
C PRO A 335 16.65 -20.66 11.66
N ASP A 336 17.93 -20.70 11.29
CA ASP A 336 19.03 -20.15 12.09
C ASP A 336 19.21 -18.63 11.89
N CYS A 337 18.50 -18.03 10.92
CA CYS A 337 18.49 -16.59 10.72
C CYS A 337 17.50 -15.91 11.68
N HIS A 338 17.82 -14.68 12.08
CA HIS A 338 16.87 -13.85 12.79
C HIS A 338 15.71 -13.43 11.86
N ALA A 339 14.49 -13.41 12.40
CA ALA A 339 13.28 -13.08 11.64
C ALA A 339 13.25 -11.62 11.16
N ASP A 340 14.09 -10.75 11.71
CA ASP A 340 14.33 -9.37 11.27
C ASP A 340 15.54 -9.23 10.33
N SER A 341 16.02 -10.32 9.73
CA SER A 341 17.11 -10.32 8.76
C SER A 341 16.60 -10.48 7.32
N LEU A 342 17.27 -9.80 6.37
CA LEU A 342 17.09 -10.03 4.93
C LEU A 342 17.99 -11.15 4.39
N GLU A 343 18.76 -11.80 5.26
CA GLU A 343 19.64 -12.90 4.89
C GLU A 343 18.94 -14.26 5.00
N GLY A 344 19.53 -15.26 4.35
CA GLY A 344 19.11 -16.65 4.49
C GLY A 344 17.76 -16.96 3.89
N MET A 345 17.21 -16.12 3.02
CA MET A 345 16.02 -16.41 2.25
C MET A 345 16.34 -17.32 1.06
N ILE A 346 15.59 -18.41 0.91
CA ILE A 346 15.74 -19.36 -0.20
C ILE A 346 14.42 -19.43 -0.95
N SER A 347 14.46 -19.25 -2.28
CA SER A 347 13.25 -19.34 -3.09
C SER A 347 12.64 -20.73 -3.02
N VAL A 348 11.31 -20.79 -2.93
CA VAL A 348 10.57 -22.06 -2.87
C VAL A 348 10.88 -22.97 -4.07
N PRO A 349 10.94 -22.48 -5.32
CA PRO A 349 11.32 -23.31 -6.48
C PRO A 349 12.71 -23.94 -6.35
N ARG A 350 13.65 -23.30 -5.63
CA ARG A 350 14.98 -23.85 -5.39
C ARG A 350 14.97 -24.93 -4.32
N LEU A 351 14.23 -24.72 -3.23
CA LEU A 351 14.08 -25.71 -2.15
C LEU A 351 13.47 -27.03 -2.64
N GLN A 352 12.58 -26.98 -3.64
CA GLN A 352 11.94 -28.16 -4.22
C GLN A 352 12.86 -29.01 -5.12
N LYS A 353 13.93 -28.42 -5.68
CA LYS A 353 14.73 -29.07 -6.75
C LYS A 353 16.02 -29.70 -6.27
N GLU A 354 16.62 -29.17 -5.20
CA GLU A 354 17.96 -29.55 -4.78
C GLU A 354 18.15 -29.51 -3.27
N LYS A 355 19.18 -30.21 -2.79
CA LYS A 355 19.68 -30.04 -1.43
C LYS A 355 20.32 -28.67 -1.31
N VAL A 356 19.77 -27.81 -0.47
CA VAL A 356 20.26 -26.44 -0.27
C VAL A 356 21.14 -26.38 0.98
N VAL A 357 22.31 -25.73 0.85
CA VAL A 357 23.21 -25.43 1.97
C VAL A 357 23.12 -23.94 2.27
N CYS A 358 22.76 -23.58 3.51
CA CYS A 358 22.85 -22.20 3.97
C CYS A 358 24.30 -21.85 4.27
N LYS A 359 24.79 -20.74 3.69
CA LYS A 359 26.17 -20.24 3.85
C LYS A 359 26.25 -18.89 4.55
N VAL A 360 25.12 -18.40 5.06
CA VAL A 360 25.01 -17.10 5.75
C VAL A 360 25.73 -17.14 7.09
N HIS A 361 25.71 -18.29 7.75
CA HIS A 361 26.29 -18.48 9.07
C HIS A 361 27.76 -18.90 9.00
N ALA A 362 28.50 -18.62 10.07
CA ALA A 362 29.91 -19.00 10.20
C ALA A 362 30.16 -20.51 9.98
N LYS A 363 29.17 -21.37 10.29
CA LYS A 363 29.17 -22.79 9.95
C LYS A 363 28.07 -23.07 8.94
N PRO A 364 28.41 -23.44 7.69
CA PRO A 364 27.41 -23.85 6.72
C PRO A 364 26.63 -25.08 7.19
N HIS A 365 25.33 -25.10 6.94
CA HIS A 365 24.46 -26.23 7.30
C HIS A 365 23.52 -26.59 6.14
N THR A 366 23.08 -27.85 6.12
CA THR A 366 22.13 -28.32 5.09
C THR A 366 20.70 -28.07 5.56
N LEU A 367 19.89 -27.49 4.68
CA LEU A 367 18.48 -27.28 4.91
C LEU A 367 17.68 -28.51 4.49
N VAL A 368 16.73 -28.94 5.32
CA VAL A 368 15.85 -30.08 5.02
C VAL A 368 14.59 -29.56 4.36
N SER A 369 14.55 -29.57 3.02
CA SER A 369 13.46 -28.95 2.24
C SER A 369 12.06 -29.39 2.67
N GLN A 370 11.83 -30.68 2.89
CA GLN A 370 10.53 -31.20 3.33
C GLN A 370 10.07 -30.59 4.66
N GLN A 371 10.98 -30.44 5.64
CA GLN A 371 10.64 -29.85 6.94
C GLN A 371 10.35 -28.35 6.86
N LEU A 372 10.94 -27.66 5.87
CA LEU A 372 10.74 -26.23 5.68
C LEU A 372 9.47 -25.92 4.88
N LEU A 373 9.16 -26.75 3.89
CA LEU A 373 8.02 -26.57 3.00
C LEU A 373 6.72 -27.11 3.60
N LYS A 374 6.78 -28.14 4.46
CA LYS A 374 5.58 -28.83 4.98
C LYS A 374 4.52 -27.88 5.54
N PHE A 375 4.95 -26.83 6.23
CA PHE A 375 4.02 -25.91 6.85
C PHE A 375 3.21 -25.15 5.81
N TRP A 376 3.84 -24.61 4.76
CA TRP A 376 3.20 -23.65 3.87
C TRP A 376 2.79 -24.23 2.51
N PHE A 377 3.35 -25.38 2.11
CA PHE A 377 3.28 -25.90 0.73
C PHE A 377 2.99 -27.41 0.65
N ASP A 378 2.41 -28.02 1.69
CA ASP A 378 2.07 -29.46 1.70
C ASP A 378 1.16 -29.88 0.53
N ASP A 379 0.30 -28.98 0.04
CA ASP A 379 -0.59 -29.23 -1.11
C ASP A 379 0.17 -29.51 -2.43
N VAL A 380 1.44 -29.07 -2.53
CA VAL A 380 2.26 -29.22 -3.73
C VAL A 380 2.81 -30.64 -3.88
N GLU A 381 2.97 -31.38 -2.78
CA GLU A 381 3.39 -32.78 -2.85
C GLU A 381 2.21 -33.70 -3.23
N GLN A 382 0.98 -33.44 -2.77
CA GLN A 382 -0.17 -34.30 -3.07
C GLN A 382 -0.60 -34.25 -4.55
N ALA A 383 -0.64 -33.06 -5.16
CA ALA A 383 -0.97 -32.94 -6.59
C ALA A 383 0.08 -33.58 -7.53
N ALA A 384 1.35 -33.62 -7.12
CA ALA A 384 2.43 -34.27 -7.88
C ALA A 384 2.49 -35.79 -7.67
N ILE A 385 1.83 -36.31 -6.62
CA ILE A 385 1.73 -37.74 -6.31
C ILE A 385 0.49 -38.34 -6.97
N GLU A 386 -0.64 -37.64 -7.00
CA GLU A 386 -1.86 -38.11 -7.69
C GLU A 386 -1.66 -38.24 -9.21
N ASP A 387 -0.84 -37.39 -9.82
CA ASP A 387 -0.47 -37.47 -11.24
C ASP A 387 0.48 -38.65 -11.55
N LYS A 388 1.03 -39.32 -10.51
CA LYS A 388 1.94 -40.47 -10.62
C LYS A 388 1.32 -41.80 -10.21
N SER A 389 0.12 -41.83 -9.64
CA SER A 389 -0.55 -43.05 -9.20
C SER A 389 -1.97 -43.18 -9.74
N GLY A 390 -2.14 -43.27 -11.07
CA GLY A 390 -3.50 -43.41 -11.63
C GLY A 390 -3.63 -43.56 -13.13
N GLY A 391 -2.83 -44.39 -13.79
CA GLY A 391 -3.07 -44.74 -15.18
C GLY A 391 -4.31 -45.64 -15.34
N LYS A 392 -5.39 -45.12 -15.94
CA LYS A 392 -6.26 -45.87 -16.87
C LYS A 392 -6.85 -44.91 -17.91
N GLY A 393 -6.43 -45.14 -19.16
CA GLY A 393 -6.76 -44.28 -20.28
C GLY A 393 -8.25 -44.16 -20.55
N ILE A 394 -8.66 -42.95 -20.88
CA ILE A 394 -9.84 -42.66 -21.68
C ILE A 394 -9.30 -41.86 -22.88
N LYS A 395 -9.41 -42.46 -24.07
CA LYS A 395 -9.19 -41.77 -25.34
C LYS A 395 -10.15 -40.58 -25.40
N VAL A 396 -9.61 -39.37 -25.56
CA VAL A 396 -10.40 -38.22 -26.00
C VAL A 396 -9.96 -37.86 -27.41
N ASP A 397 -10.96 -37.86 -28.26
CA ASP A 397 -10.99 -37.73 -29.71
C ASP A 397 -10.33 -36.43 -30.22
N GLU A 398 -9.30 -36.57 -31.06
CA GLU A 398 -8.68 -35.51 -31.85
C GLU A 398 -9.57 -35.09 -33.03
N THR A 399 -10.84 -34.71 -32.82
CA THR A 399 -11.61 -34.02 -33.88
C THR A 399 -12.71 -33.12 -33.32
N ARG A 400 -12.35 -31.90 -32.89
CA ARG A 400 -13.29 -30.77 -32.93
C ARG A 400 -12.58 -29.48 -33.30
N LYS A 401 -12.68 -29.14 -34.59
CA LYS A 401 -12.34 -27.82 -35.14
C LYS A 401 -13.06 -26.74 -34.31
N VAL A 402 -12.30 -25.93 -33.60
CA VAL A 402 -12.80 -24.65 -33.05
C VAL A 402 -12.93 -23.68 -34.23
N PRO A 403 -14.06 -22.97 -34.40
CA PRO A 403 -14.24 -22.08 -35.53
C PRO A 403 -13.31 -20.87 -35.42
N GLU A 404 -12.62 -20.55 -36.51
CA GLU A 404 -11.99 -19.25 -36.72
C GLU A 404 -13.05 -18.14 -36.59
N LYS A 405 -13.07 -17.46 -35.44
CA LYS A 405 -13.75 -16.17 -35.28
C LYS A 405 -12.71 -15.09 -35.05
N LYS A 406 -12.39 -14.40 -36.15
CA LYS A 406 -11.94 -13.02 -36.31
C LYS A 406 -11.18 -12.41 -35.13
N LEU A 407 -9.85 -12.31 -35.31
CA LEU A 407 -8.98 -11.33 -34.67
C LEU A 407 -9.64 -9.93 -34.68
N CYS A 408 -9.91 -9.38 -33.49
CA CYS A 408 -9.89 -7.94 -33.27
C CYS A 408 -9.72 -7.63 -31.77
N THR A 409 -8.90 -6.62 -31.47
CA THR A 409 -8.76 -5.85 -30.21
C THR A 409 -8.15 -6.44 -28.92
N SER A 410 -7.54 -7.63 -28.91
CA SER A 410 -6.88 -8.13 -27.67
C SER A 410 -5.52 -7.52 -27.33
N ARG A 411 -4.94 -6.64 -28.16
CA ARG A 411 -3.63 -6.00 -27.90
C ARG A 411 -3.69 -4.66 -27.17
N VAL A 412 -4.89 -4.17 -26.84
CA VAL A 412 -5.11 -2.90 -26.11
C VAL A 412 -5.33 -3.13 -24.60
N LYS A 413 -5.48 -4.39 -24.16
CA LYS A 413 -5.73 -4.74 -22.75
C LYS A 413 -4.49 -4.71 -21.84
N GLU A 414 -3.31 -4.38 -22.34
CA GLU A 414 -2.05 -4.60 -21.59
C GLU A 414 -1.30 -3.33 -21.15
N LYS A 415 -1.80 -2.11 -21.43
CA LYS A 415 -1.00 -0.89 -21.12
C LYS A 415 -1.74 0.36 -20.62
N LEU A 416 -3.04 0.31 -20.34
CA LEU A 416 -3.79 1.51 -19.96
C LEU A 416 -3.97 1.74 -18.45
N HIS A 417 -3.71 0.74 -17.60
CA HIS A 417 -3.76 0.88 -16.14
C HIS A 417 -2.59 1.70 -15.53
N GLN A 418 -1.48 1.91 -16.25
CA GLN A 418 -0.24 2.46 -15.66
C GLN A 418 -0.25 4.00 -15.46
N THR A 419 -1.10 4.73 -16.20
CA THR A 419 -0.93 6.18 -16.39
C THR A 419 -1.60 7.03 -15.29
N VAL A 420 -2.72 6.57 -14.70
CA VAL A 420 -3.35 7.28 -13.56
C VAL A 420 -2.68 7.09 -12.24
N LEU A 421 -2.19 5.89 -12.01
CA LEU A 421 -1.46 5.61 -10.79
C LEU A 421 -0.13 6.37 -10.79
N ASN A 422 0.34 6.88 -11.93
CA ASN A 422 1.44 7.83 -12.00
C ASN A 422 1.03 9.31 -11.93
N ARG A 423 -0.26 9.68 -11.95
CA ARG A 423 -0.75 11.08 -11.88
C ARG A 423 -1.55 11.42 -10.62
N CYS A 424 -2.42 10.54 -10.13
CA CYS A 424 -3.20 10.74 -8.90
C CYS A 424 -2.50 10.13 -7.68
N LEU A 425 -1.81 9.00 -7.86
CA LEU A 425 -1.09 8.34 -6.79
C LEU A 425 0.14 9.12 -6.33
N PRO A 426 0.89 9.94 -7.10
CA PRO A 426 1.97 10.72 -6.52
C PRO A 426 1.48 11.68 -5.44
N ASN A 427 0.27 12.22 -5.50
CA ASN A 427 -0.22 13.09 -4.41
C ASN A 427 -0.67 12.28 -3.18
N LEU A 428 -1.22 11.07 -3.38
CA LEU A 428 -1.59 10.16 -2.29
C LEU A 428 -0.37 9.42 -1.70
N MET A 429 0.60 9.05 -2.54
CA MET A 429 1.85 8.36 -2.24
C MET A 429 2.91 9.33 -1.76
N THR A 430 3.03 10.57 -2.25
CA THR A 430 3.90 11.58 -1.60
C THR A 430 3.40 11.86 -0.19
N PHE A 431 2.08 11.85 0.02
CA PHE A 431 1.45 12.02 1.32
C PHE A 431 1.63 10.79 2.23
N LEU A 432 1.44 9.57 1.72
CA LEU A 432 1.77 8.33 2.43
C LEU A 432 3.29 8.17 2.60
N ASN A 433 4.12 8.73 1.71
CA ASN A 433 5.59 8.68 1.73
C ASN A 433 6.19 9.59 2.79
N LEU A 434 5.54 10.68 3.19
CA LEU A 434 5.90 11.38 4.44
C LEU A 434 5.76 10.44 5.64
N GLY A 435 4.70 9.61 5.64
CA GLY A 435 4.56 8.48 6.55
C GLY A 435 5.67 7.43 6.37
N VAL A 436 6.04 7.06 5.14
CA VAL A 436 7.13 6.09 4.86
C VAL A 436 8.49 6.56 5.38
N VAL A 437 8.85 7.82 5.13
CA VAL A 437 10.08 8.44 5.65
C VAL A 437 10.04 8.45 7.18
N MET A 438 8.89 8.73 7.79
CA MET A 438 8.75 8.74 9.24
C MET A 438 8.74 7.35 9.87
N VAL A 439 8.13 6.36 9.23
CA VAL A 439 8.15 4.95 9.63
C VAL A 439 9.56 4.40 9.53
N TYR A 440 10.30 4.73 8.46
CA TYR A 440 11.71 4.37 8.31
C TYR A 440 12.58 4.99 9.42
N ILE A 441 12.41 6.29 9.67
CA ILE A 441 13.08 7.02 10.75
C ILE A 441 12.78 6.42 12.14
N GLN A 442 11.51 6.08 12.40
CA GLN A 442 11.06 5.50 13.66
C GLN A 442 11.54 4.06 13.85
N GLN A 443 11.53 3.25 12.79
CA GLN A 443 12.02 1.86 12.80
C GLN A 443 13.52 1.79 13.06
N HIS A 444 14.29 2.76 12.56
CA HIS A 444 15.75 2.81 12.70
C HIS A 444 16.25 3.73 13.83
N GLU A 445 15.37 4.27 14.68
CA GLU A 445 15.72 5.19 15.79
C GLU A 445 16.59 6.39 15.37
N LEU A 446 16.37 6.89 14.14
CA LEU A 446 17.25 7.90 13.56
C LEU A 446 17.13 9.26 14.27
N PHE A 447 15.98 9.55 14.89
CA PHE A 447 15.70 10.80 15.60
C PHE A 447 14.84 10.58 16.85
N ASP A 448 14.92 11.50 17.82
CA ASP A 448 14.02 11.52 18.98
C ASP A 448 12.61 12.01 18.63
N ASP A 449 11.63 11.70 19.49
CA ASP A 449 10.20 12.01 19.25
C ASP A 449 9.91 13.51 19.10
N VAL A 450 10.72 14.39 19.70
CA VAL A 450 10.56 15.85 19.58
C VAL A 450 10.99 16.30 18.18
N THR A 451 12.10 15.77 17.69
CA THR A 451 12.61 16.02 16.34
C THR A 451 11.65 15.49 15.26
N ILE A 452 11.12 14.28 15.44
CA ILE A 452 10.10 13.67 14.55
C ILE A 452 8.85 14.53 14.47
N ARG A 453 8.40 15.08 15.61
CA ARG A 453 7.26 16.00 15.67
C ARG A 453 7.55 17.32 14.96
N ASP A 454 8.72 17.91 15.17
CA ASP A 454 9.13 19.17 14.53
C ASP A 454 9.25 19.04 13.00
N ILE A 455 9.62 17.86 12.48
CA ILE A 455 9.64 17.52 11.05
C ILE A 455 8.20 17.37 10.51
N ASN A 456 7.35 16.63 11.21
CA ASN A 456 5.94 16.42 10.84
C ASN A 456 5.13 17.73 10.79
N GLU A 457 5.42 18.66 11.70
CA GLU A 457 4.71 19.93 11.80
C GLU A 457 5.26 21.01 10.84
N GLN A 458 6.24 20.69 10.00
CA GLN A 458 6.97 21.64 9.14
C GLN A 458 7.54 22.85 9.92
N LYS A 459 7.77 22.69 11.23
CA LYS A 459 8.31 23.74 12.12
C LYS A 459 9.85 23.76 12.16
N THR A 460 10.49 22.90 11.37
CA THR A 460 11.95 22.79 11.33
C THR A 460 12.54 23.91 10.47
N THR A 461 13.33 24.79 11.10
CA THR A 461 14.11 25.81 10.40
C THR A 461 15.38 25.19 9.79
N SER A 462 15.94 25.79 8.73
CA SER A 462 17.18 25.32 8.10
C SER A 462 18.33 25.13 9.11
N LYS A 463 18.37 25.97 10.17
CA LYS A 463 19.34 25.84 11.28
C LYS A 463 19.16 24.58 12.13
N LYS A 464 17.93 24.16 12.41
CA LYS A 464 17.67 22.92 13.19
C LYS A 464 18.04 21.67 12.40
N ILE A 465 17.80 21.68 11.08
CA ILE A 465 18.17 20.58 10.18
C ILE A 465 19.69 20.49 10.02
N LEU A 466 20.40 21.61 9.94
CA LEU A 466 21.87 21.64 9.94
C LEU A 466 22.47 21.01 11.20
N HIS A 467 21.89 21.29 12.37
CA HIS A 467 22.32 20.68 13.63
C HIS A 467 22.08 19.15 13.66
N LEU A 468 20.97 18.68 13.10
CA LEU A 468 20.68 17.25 12.96
C LEU A 468 21.65 16.55 12.00
N ILE A 469 22.04 17.22 10.92
CA ILE A 469 23.03 16.73 9.95
C ILE A 469 24.40 16.56 10.61
N GLU A 470 24.83 17.51 11.45
CA GLU A 470 26.08 17.38 12.21
C GLU A 470 26.07 16.17 13.15
N GLN A 471 24.94 15.91 13.82
CA GLN A 471 24.80 14.75 14.70
C GLN A 471 24.78 13.42 13.93
N LEU A 472 24.17 13.36 12.75
CA LEU A 472 24.13 12.16 11.91
C LEU A 472 25.51 11.82 11.31
N LYS A 473 26.25 12.84 10.86
CA LYS A 473 27.64 12.68 10.37
C LYS A 473 28.57 12.08 11.43
N GLN A 474 28.31 12.34 12.71
CA GLN A 474 29.10 11.79 13.82
C GLN A 474 28.76 10.33 14.17
N ARG A 475 27.65 9.78 13.64
CA ARG A 475 27.09 8.49 14.08
C ARG A 475 27.38 7.34 13.10
N ASP A 476 27.09 7.51 11.81
CA ASP A 476 27.37 6.53 10.75
C ASP A 476 27.08 7.11 9.34
N GLN A 477 27.91 6.77 8.35
CA GLN A 477 27.85 7.27 6.97
C GLN A 477 26.66 6.71 6.18
N ASP A 478 26.24 5.47 6.44
CA ASP A 478 25.11 4.84 5.74
C ASP A 478 23.79 5.51 6.11
N THR A 479 23.62 5.82 7.40
CA THR A 479 22.49 6.59 7.94
C THR A 479 22.40 7.99 7.33
N TYR A 480 23.54 8.65 7.12
CA TYR A 480 23.60 9.98 6.51
C TYR A 480 23.14 9.98 5.04
N GLU A 481 23.58 9.00 4.24
CA GLU A 481 23.17 8.88 2.84
C GLU A 481 21.69 8.52 2.69
N LYS A 482 21.16 7.64 3.56
CA LYS A 482 19.72 7.33 3.62
C LYS A 482 18.87 8.55 3.98
N PHE A 483 19.35 9.41 4.88
CA PHE A 483 18.66 10.65 5.22
C PHE A 483 18.63 11.63 4.03
N LYS A 484 19.70 11.72 3.23
CA LYS A 484 19.70 12.51 1.98
C LYS A 484 18.70 11.99 0.96
N GLU A 485 18.65 10.68 0.72
CA GLU A 485 17.67 10.07 -0.17
C GLU A 485 16.24 10.39 0.27
N CYS A 486 15.96 10.37 1.58
CA CYS A 486 14.66 10.74 2.13
C CYS A 486 14.29 12.21 1.86
N LEU A 487 15.23 13.15 1.98
CA LEU A 487 15.00 14.57 1.69
C LEU A 487 14.72 14.84 0.20
N ILE A 488 15.38 14.09 -0.68
CA ILE A 488 15.16 14.12 -2.14
C ILE A 488 13.74 13.61 -2.46
N LEU A 489 13.32 12.51 -1.85
CA LEU A 489 11.98 11.95 -2.03
C LEU A 489 10.87 12.87 -1.48
N ALA A 490 11.17 13.67 -0.46
CA ALA A 490 10.25 14.66 0.12
C ALA A 490 10.13 15.98 -0.67
N LYS A 491 10.82 16.11 -1.83
CA LYS A 491 10.81 17.30 -2.71
C LYS A 491 11.22 18.62 -2.02
N ARG A 492 12.13 18.56 -1.04
CA ARG A 492 12.69 19.74 -0.32
C ARG A 492 14.02 20.19 -0.95
N GLU A 493 13.96 20.70 -2.18
CA GLU A 493 15.15 21.13 -2.94
C GLU A 493 15.92 22.29 -2.25
N ASP A 494 15.22 23.07 -1.42
CA ASP A 494 15.78 24.14 -0.58
C ASP A 494 16.77 23.59 0.48
N LEU A 495 16.43 22.45 1.07
CA LEU A 495 17.25 21.80 2.08
C LEU A 495 18.39 20.99 1.46
N LYS A 496 18.16 20.37 0.30
CA LYS A 496 19.19 19.64 -0.45
C LYS A 496 20.34 20.56 -0.87
N LYS A 497 20.05 21.74 -1.41
CA LYS A 497 21.08 22.75 -1.74
C LYS A 497 21.89 23.17 -0.53
N THR A 498 21.23 23.38 0.61
CA THR A 498 21.89 23.73 1.88
C THR A 498 22.86 22.62 2.32
N LEU A 499 22.48 21.36 2.08
CA LEU A 499 23.28 20.17 2.38
C LEU A 499 24.50 20.04 1.46
N GLU A 500 24.31 20.22 0.15
CA GLU A 500 25.38 20.20 -0.86
C GLU A 500 26.38 21.36 -0.68
N GLU A 501 25.93 22.53 -0.23
CA GLU A 501 26.80 23.69 0.06
C GLU A 501 27.67 23.46 1.30
N GLU A 502 27.15 22.81 2.35
CA GLU A 502 27.93 22.46 3.54
C GLU A 502 28.92 21.31 3.27
N GLU A 503 28.58 20.34 2.42
CA GLU A 503 29.56 19.31 1.99
C GLU A 503 30.72 19.90 1.20
N LYS A 504 30.45 20.91 0.37
CA LYS A 504 31.50 21.65 -0.34
C LYS A 504 32.38 22.46 0.61
N LYS A 505 31.83 23.02 1.70
CA LYS A 505 32.63 23.70 2.74
C LYS A 505 33.52 22.73 3.50
N VAL A 506 32.98 21.61 3.98
CA VAL A 506 33.75 20.61 4.71
C VAL A 506 34.85 19.99 3.83
N ALA A 507 34.56 19.71 2.56
CA ALA A 507 35.56 19.22 1.60
C ALA A 507 36.64 20.26 1.25
N ALA A 508 36.36 21.56 1.42
CA ALA A 508 37.32 22.65 1.25
C ALA A 508 38.16 22.91 2.51
N GLU A 509 37.65 22.57 3.70
CA GLU A 509 38.39 22.65 4.97
C GLU A 509 39.31 21.43 5.22
N MET A 510 39.07 20.31 4.51
CA MET A 510 39.90 19.10 4.57
C MET A 510 41.00 19.01 3.48
N LYS A 511 41.09 20.01 2.60
CA LYS A 511 42.17 20.20 1.62
C LYS A 511 43.06 21.35 2.05
#